data_AF-A0A958BZ19-F1
#
_entry.id   AF-A0A958BZ19-F1
#
_cell.length_a   1.000
_cell.length_b   1.000
_cell.length_c   1.000
_cell.angle_alpha   90.00
_cell.angle_beta   90.00
_cell.angle_gamma   90.00
#
_symmetry.space_group_name_H-M   'P 1'
#
loop_
_entity.id
_entity.type
_entity.pdbx_description
1 polymer ?
#
loop_
_entity_poly.entity_id
_entity_poly.type
_entity_poly.pdbx_seq_one_letter_code
_entity_poly.pdbx_strand_id
1 'polypeptide(L)'
;EKGDMLIFYCGLQGWDFKSEPALYLMGYFEILVAGKAETFSPGEIRSFFGENFHVRHQEIYEQQKTRLVLVKGSEHSRLLKKAVQISVVGQDRIGKPLKVISPEMQKIFGSFNGRISFQRSPTRWVDPAYVTQAVQFVRSLD
;
A
#
# COMPACT_ATOMS: atom_id res chain seq x y z
N GLU A 1 7.93 7.08 -6.65
CA GLU A 1 9.35 7.43 -6.88
C GLU A 1 10.10 7.42 -5.55
N LYS A 2 11.42 7.66 -5.55
CA LYS A 2 12.22 7.63 -4.30
C LYS A 2 11.64 8.62 -3.28
N GLY A 3 11.43 8.15 -2.05
CA GLY A 3 10.83 8.94 -0.97
C GLY A 3 9.30 8.82 -0.88
N ASP A 4 8.62 8.31 -1.91
CA ASP A 4 7.19 8.03 -1.82
C ASP A 4 6.91 6.90 -0.83
N MET A 5 5.68 6.89 -0.31
CA MET A 5 5.22 5.86 0.61
C MET A 5 4.10 5.02 -0.02
N LEU A 6 4.31 3.71 -0.09
CA LEU A 6 3.27 2.74 -0.40
C LEU A 6 2.67 2.24 0.92
N ILE A 7 1.39 2.50 1.15
CA ILE A 7 0.69 2.10 2.37
C ILE A 7 -0.20 0.89 2.05
N PHE A 8 -0.01 -0.20 2.79
CA PHE A 8 -0.73 -1.45 2.57
C PHE A 8 -1.92 -1.56 3.51
N TYR A 9 -3.07 -1.93 2.94
CA TYR A 9 -4.25 -2.28 3.69
C TYR A 9 -4.80 -3.62 3.21
N CYS A 10 -5.59 -4.26 4.06
CA CYS A 10 -6.33 -5.47 3.70
C CYS A 10 -7.69 -5.51 4.41
N GLY A 11 -8.58 -6.38 3.91
CA GLY A 11 -9.78 -6.76 4.65
C GLY A 11 -9.43 -7.81 5.69
N LEU A 12 -9.82 -7.58 6.95
CA LEU A 12 -9.70 -8.56 8.03
C LEU A 12 -11.05 -8.78 8.71
N GLN A 13 -11.21 -9.97 9.26
CA GLN A 13 -12.27 -10.35 10.19
C GLN A 13 -11.66 -11.24 11.29
N GLY A 14 -12.32 -11.30 12.44
CA GLY A 14 -11.91 -12.15 13.55
C GLY A 14 -11.89 -13.62 13.13
N TRP A 15 -10.82 -14.31 13.50
CA TRP A 15 -10.65 -15.73 13.24
C TRP A 15 -11.42 -16.57 14.28
N ASP A 16 -11.08 -16.39 15.58
CA ASP A 16 -11.70 -17.10 16.70
C ASP A 16 -12.63 -16.20 17.56
N PHE A 17 -13.02 -15.04 17.03
CA PHE A 17 -13.96 -14.14 17.70
C PHE A 17 -14.85 -13.43 16.69
N LYS A 18 -16.05 -13.05 17.12
CA LYS A 18 -16.98 -12.33 16.26
C LYS A 18 -16.49 -10.89 16.05
N SER A 19 -16.16 -10.56 14.82
CA SER A 19 -15.98 -9.18 14.39
C SER A 19 -16.56 -8.99 12.99
N GLU A 20 -17.14 -7.82 12.74
CA GLU A 20 -17.55 -7.46 11.39
C GLU A 20 -16.30 -7.25 10.51
N PRO A 21 -16.29 -7.71 9.26
CA PRO A 21 -15.18 -7.48 8.35
C PRO A 21 -14.91 -5.99 8.18
N ALA A 22 -13.66 -5.55 8.22
CA ALA A 22 -13.29 -4.16 8.01
C ALA A 22 -11.94 -4.07 7.27
N LEU A 23 -11.61 -2.87 6.81
CA LEU A 23 -10.31 -2.58 6.21
C LEU A 23 -9.34 -2.08 7.27
N TYR A 24 -8.11 -2.56 7.20
CA TYR A 24 -7.05 -2.27 8.15
C TYR A 24 -5.75 -1.93 7.44
N LEU A 25 -4.98 -0.98 7.97
CA LEU A 25 -3.58 -0.80 7.61
C LEU A 25 -2.75 -1.93 8.22
N MET A 26 -1.80 -2.43 7.43
CA MET A 26 -0.93 -3.55 7.80
C MET A 26 0.56 -3.22 7.77
N GLY A 27 0.95 -2.17 7.04
CA GLY A 27 2.34 -1.80 6.89
C GLY A 27 2.53 -0.77 5.79
N TYR A 28 3.77 -0.38 5.57
CA TYR A 28 4.14 0.54 4.52
C TYR A 28 5.56 0.30 4.01
N PHE A 29 5.80 0.65 2.74
CA PHE A 29 7.12 0.80 2.15
C PHE A 29 7.42 2.27 1.93
N GLU A 30 8.57 2.73 2.42
CA GLU A 30 9.16 3.97 1.93
C GLU A 30 10.09 3.61 0.77
N ILE A 31 9.82 4.13 -0.43
CA ILE A 31 10.50 3.71 -1.64
C ILE A 31 11.95 4.22 -1.61
N LEU A 32 12.90 3.29 -1.60
CA LEU A 32 14.31 3.59 -1.80
C LEU A 32 14.63 3.70 -3.30
N VAL A 33 14.17 2.73 -4.07
CA VAL A 33 14.32 2.67 -5.53
C VAL A 33 13.13 1.98 -6.17
N ALA A 34 12.66 2.52 -7.29
CA ALA A 34 11.59 1.96 -8.10
C ALA A 34 11.83 2.26 -9.57
N GLY A 35 11.57 1.29 -10.44
CA GLY A 35 11.76 1.44 -11.89
C GLY A 35 11.40 0.17 -12.64
N LYS A 36 11.43 0.24 -13.97
CA LYS A 36 11.32 -0.96 -14.79
C LYS A 36 12.60 -1.78 -14.68
N ALA A 37 12.49 -3.10 -14.73
CA ALA A 37 13.66 -3.97 -14.64
C ALA A 37 14.68 -3.67 -15.76
N GLU A 38 14.22 -3.40 -16.98
CA GLU A 38 15.08 -3.04 -18.12
C GLU A 38 15.90 -1.74 -17.95
N THR A 39 15.49 -0.84 -17.03
CA THR A 39 16.17 0.45 -16.84
C THR A 39 17.31 0.38 -15.83
N PHE A 40 17.44 -0.72 -15.08
CA PHE A 40 18.52 -0.92 -14.13
C PHE A 40 19.71 -1.61 -14.76
N SER A 41 20.91 -1.22 -14.34
CA SER A 41 22.13 -1.95 -14.67
C SER A 41 22.14 -3.35 -14.02
N PRO A 42 22.89 -4.33 -14.57
CA PRO A 42 23.03 -5.64 -13.94
C PRO A 42 23.55 -5.60 -12.50
N GLY A 43 24.38 -4.59 -12.18
CA GLY A 43 24.87 -4.36 -10.82
C GLY A 43 23.77 -3.93 -9.86
N GLU A 44 22.90 -3.00 -10.28
CA GLU A 44 21.74 -2.56 -9.51
C GLU A 44 20.71 -3.67 -9.32
N ILE A 45 20.45 -4.46 -10.37
CA ILE A 45 19.56 -5.63 -10.28
C ILE A 45 20.06 -6.60 -9.21
N ARG A 46 21.35 -6.94 -9.22
CA ARG A 46 21.95 -7.85 -8.24
C ARG A 46 21.93 -7.28 -6.83
N SER A 47 22.26 -6.00 -6.67
CA SER A 47 22.37 -5.32 -5.38
C SER A 47 21.00 -5.11 -4.71
N PHE A 48 20.01 -4.59 -5.45
CA PHE A 48 18.71 -4.22 -4.87
C PHE A 48 17.67 -5.32 -4.93
N PHE A 49 17.74 -6.18 -5.95
CA PHE A 49 16.65 -7.11 -6.30
C PHE A 49 17.12 -8.56 -6.47
N GLY A 50 18.37 -8.88 -6.11
CA GLY A 50 18.94 -10.22 -6.31
C GLY A 50 18.14 -11.36 -5.66
N GLU A 51 17.42 -11.08 -4.57
CA GLU A 51 16.54 -12.04 -3.89
C GLU A 51 15.11 -12.07 -4.40
N ASN A 52 14.73 -11.18 -5.33
CA ASN A 52 13.40 -11.15 -5.91
C ASN A 52 13.17 -12.38 -6.79
N PHE A 53 12.02 -13.03 -6.64
CA PHE A 53 11.67 -14.24 -7.40
C PHE A 53 11.80 -14.03 -8.92
N HIS A 54 11.26 -12.93 -9.46
CA HIS A 54 11.28 -12.66 -10.89
C HIS A 54 12.70 -12.40 -11.41
N VAL A 55 13.60 -11.90 -10.55
CA VAL A 55 15.01 -11.65 -10.91
C VAL A 55 15.84 -12.93 -10.83
N ARG A 56 15.57 -13.79 -9.85
CA ARG A 56 16.31 -15.06 -9.64
C ARG A 56 16.08 -16.08 -10.75
N HIS A 57 14.96 -16.02 -11.44
CA HIS A 57 14.59 -16.98 -12.48
C HIS A 57 14.82 -16.35 -13.85
N GLN A 58 15.99 -16.62 -14.44
CA GLN A 58 16.46 -15.95 -15.65
C GLN A 58 15.46 -16.01 -16.82
N GLU A 59 14.84 -17.16 -17.07
CA GLU A 59 13.85 -17.30 -18.15
C GLU A 59 12.63 -16.39 -17.93
N ILE A 60 12.12 -16.35 -16.70
CA ILE A 60 10.99 -15.48 -16.31
C ILE A 60 11.41 -14.01 -16.42
N TYR A 61 12.61 -13.69 -15.93
CA TYR A 61 13.17 -12.33 -15.97
C TYR A 61 13.25 -11.81 -17.40
N GLU A 62 13.89 -12.56 -18.29
CA GLU A 62 14.09 -12.16 -19.69
C GLU A 62 12.77 -11.95 -20.44
N GLN A 63 11.77 -12.80 -20.18
CA GLN A 63 10.44 -12.66 -20.76
C GLN A 63 9.67 -11.44 -20.25
N GLN A 64 9.98 -10.94 -19.05
CA GLN A 64 9.16 -9.94 -18.35
C GLN A 64 9.84 -8.59 -18.15
N LYS A 65 11.17 -8.49 -18.31
CA LYS A 65 11.97 -7.32 -17.89
C LYS A 65 11.50 -5.96 -18.46
N THR A 66 10.87 -5.95 -19.63
CA THR A 66 10.37 -4.72 -20.29
C THR A 66 9.07 -4.18 -19.67
N ARG A 67 8.34 -5.04 -18.94
CA ARG A 67 7.08 -4.70 -18.24
C ARG A 67 7.13 -4.89 -16.73
N LEU A 68 8.17 -5.53 -16.20
CA LEU A 68 8.36 -5.78 -14.78
C LEU A 68 8.78 -4.49 -14.09
N VAL A 69 7.97 -4.05 -13.12
CA VAL A 69 8.33 -2.95 -12.21
C VAL A 69 8.91 -3.56 -10.94
N LEU A 70 10.12 -3.14 -10.59
CA LEU A 70 10.80 -3.53 -9.37
C LEU A 70 10.76 -2.35 -8.39
N VAL A 71 10.47 -2.66 -7.12
CA VAL A 71 10.39 -1.67 -6.04
C VAL A 71 11.12 -2.22 -4.82
N LYS A 72 12.02 -1.43 -4.25
CA LYS A 72 12.75 -1.75 -3.02
C LYS A 72 12.41 -0.70 -1.97
N GLY A 73 11.96 -1.17 -0.81
CA GLY A 73 11.77 -0.32 0.37
C GLY A 73 13.10 0.04 1.05
N SER A 74 13.12 1.20 1.70
CA SER A 74 14.20 1.60 2.61
C SER A 74 14.12 0.85 3.94
N GLU A 75 15.13 1.04 4.78
CA GLU A 75 15.16 0.52 6.16
C GLU A 75 14.02 1.04 7.06
N HIS A 76 13.35 2.13 6.66
CA HIS A 76 12.21 2.69 7.40
C HIS A 76 10.88 2.01 7.08
N SER A 77 10.88 1.05 6.15
CA SER A 77 9.71 0.27 5.76
C SER A 77 9.40 -0.80 6.82
N ARG A 78 8.12 -1.01 7.14
CA ARG A 78 7.73 -2.02 8.14
C ARG A 78 6.32 -2.56 7.96
N LEU A 79 6.12 -3.77 8.48
CA LEU A 79 4.81 -4.27 8.86
C LEU A 79 4.47 -3.75 10.26
N LEU A 80 3.20 -3.43 10.50
CA LEU A 80 2.72 -3.01 11.79
C LEU A 80 2.58 -4.21 12.72
N LYS A 81 2.87 -4.03 14.01
CA LYS A 81 2.62 -5.08 15.02
C LYS A 81 1.13 -5.29 15.23
N LYS A 82 0.34 -4.24 15.04
CA LYS A 82 -1.12 -4.26 15.17
C LYS A 82 -1.78 -3.63 13.96
N ALA A 83 -2.75 -4.33 13.39
CA ALA A 83 -3.57 -3.82 12.31
C ALA A 83 -4.41 -2.62 12.79
N VAL A 84 -4.42 -1.53 12.01
CA VAL A 84 -5.16 -0.31 12.36
C VAL A 84 -6.40 -0.21 11.50
N GLN A 85 -7.59 -0.31 12.10
CA GLN A 85 -8.84 -0.22 11.37
C GLN A 85 -8.97 1.18 10.75
N ILE A 86 -9.29 1.22 9.45
CA ILE A 86 -9.47 2.49 8.72
C ILE A 86 -10.87 2.71 8.19
N SER A 87 -11.68 1.66 8.13
CA SER A 87 -13.03 1.74 7.54
C SER A 87 -14.16 1.69 8.56
N VAL A 88 -15.28 2.28 8.16
CA VAL A 88 -16.62 2.08 8.72
C VAL A 88 -17.57 1.53 7.66
N VAL A 89 -18.78 1.14 8.07
CA VAL A 89 -19.87 0.83 7.14
C VAL A 89 -20.57 2.14 6.75
N GLY A 90 -20.48 2.50 5.48
CA GLY A 90 -21.32 3.50 4.84
C GLY A 90 -22.33 2.85 3.91
N GLN A 91 -22.89 3.64 2.99
CA GLN A 91 -23.86 3.17 2.00
C GLN A 91 -23.45 3.61 0.59
N ASP A 92 -23.79 2.80 -0.41
CA ASP A 92 -23.72 3.20 -1.82
C ASP A 92 -24.91 4.09 -2.21
N ARG A 93 -24.97 4.51 -3.49
CA ARG A 93 -26.05 5.38 -4.00
C ARG A 93 -27.46 4.77 -3.92
N ILE A 94 -27.55 3.45 -3.75
CA ILE A 94 -28.81 2.69 -3.71
C ILE A 94 -29.06 2.20 -2.26
N GLY A 95 -28.28 2.67 -1.28
CA GLY A 95 -28.42 2.34 0.14
C GLY A 95 -27.77 1.02 0.57
N LYS A 96 -27.04 0.32 -0.31
CA LYS A 96 -26.39 -0.94 0.05
C LYS A 96 -25.15 -0.69 0.93
N PRO A 97 -24.90 -1.51 1.97
CA PRO A 97 -23.74 -1.36 2.82
C PRO A 97 -22.42 -1.41 2.04
N LEU A 98 -21.52 -0.48 2.35
CA LEU A 98 -20.23 -0.35 1.69
C LEU A 98 -19.14 0.01 2.71
N LYS A 99 -17.98 -0.64 2.65
CA LYS A 99 -16.84 -0.24 3.49
C LYS A 99 -16.21 1.02 2.92
N VAL A 100 -16.19 2.07 3.73
CA VAL A 100 -15.65 3.38 3.38
C VAL A 100 -14.65 3.84 4.42
N ILE A 101 -13.70 4.70 4.05
CA ILE A 101 -12.76 5.31 4.99
C ILE A 101 -13.54 6.07 6.08
N SER A 102 -13.20 5.81 7.33
CA SER A 102 -13.81 6.46 8.50
C SER A 102 -13.62 7.98 8.46
N PRO A 103 -14.55 8.77 9.04
CA PRO A 103 -14.38 10.22 9.15
C PRO A 103 -13.06 10.63 9.80
N GLU A 104 -12.58 9.86 10.78
CA GLU A 104 -11.30 10.07 11.46
C GLU A 104 -10.13 9.91 10.48
N MET A 105 -10.14 8.83 9.69
CA MET A 105 -9.08 8.59 8.70
C MET A 105 -9.18 9.54 7.51
N GLN A 106 -10.37 10.06 7.18
CA GLN A 106 -10.50 11.11 6.16
C GLN A 106 -9.83 12.42 6.58
N LYS A 107 -9.75 12.72 7.88
CA LYS A 107 -8.98 13.88 8.37
C LYS A 107 -7.47 13.70 8.20
N ILE A 108 -6.99 12.47 8.03
CA ILE A 108 -5.57 12.12 7.91
C ILE A 108 -5.17 11.94 6.45
N PHE A 109 -5.96 11.19 5.69
CA PHE A 109 -5.65 10.79 4.31
C PHE A 109 -6.45 11.58 3.26
N GLY A 110 -7.39 12.42 3.67
CA GLY A 110 -8.32 13.09 2.79
C GLY A 110 -9.46 12.19 2.30
N SER A 111 -10.14 12.64 1.25
CA SER A 111 -11.31 11.94 0.68
C SER A 111 -10.98 11.15 -0.59
N PHE A 112 -9.72 11.19 -1.05
CA PHE A 112 -9.27 10.58 -2.30
C PHE A 112 -10.12 11.05 -3.49
N ASN A 113 -10.31 12.37 -3.61
CA ASN A 113 -11.23 12.96 -4.59
C ASN A 113 -12.65 12.39 -4.52
N GLY A 114 -13.17 12.21 -3.29
CA GLY A 114 -14.48 11.63 -3.01
C GLY A 114 -14.58 10.10 -3.16
N ARG A 115 -13.48 9.40 -3.51
CA ARG A 115 -13.46 7.95 -3.74
C ARG A 115 -13.13 7.18 -2.45
N ILE A 116 -13.91 7.41 -1.41
CA ILE A 116 -13.70 6.86 -0.06
C ILE A 116 -13.99 5.36 0.08
N SER A 117 -14.42 4.66 -0.97
CA SER A 117 -14.63 3.20 -0.97
C SER A 117 -13.41 2.45 -1.53
N PHE A 118 -12.99 1.42 -0.79
CA PHE A 118 -11.71 0.69 -0.97
C PHE A 118 -11.90 -0.83 -1.10
N GLN A 119 -13.13 -1.34 -1.23
CA GLN A 119 -13.40 -2.80 -1.21
C GLN A 119 -12.74 -3.62 -2.34
N ARG A 120 -12.33 -3.00 -3.45
CA ARG A 120 -11.76 -3.69 -4.62
C ARG A 120 -10.25 -3.50 -4.77
N SER A 121 -9.58 -3.06 -3.71
CA SER A 121 -8.13 -2.78 -3.71
C SER A 121 -7.60 -1.84 -4.80
N PRO A 122 -8.35 -0.82 -5.30
CA PRO A 122 -7.77 0.09 -6.28
C PRO A 122 -6.71 0.97 -5.62
N THR A 123 -5.64 1.30 -6.36
CA THR A 123 -4.65 2.28 -5.91
C THR A 123 -5.33 3.63 -5.67
N ARG A 124 -4.94 4.27 -4.58
CA ARG A 124 -5.51 5.53 -4.11
C ARG A 124 -4.37 6.45 -3.70
N TRP A 125 -4.38 7.64 -4.27
CA TRP A 125 -3.38 8.66 -4.02
C TRP A 125 -3.92 9.63 -2.99
N VAL A 126 -3.14 9.87 -1.95
CA VAL A 126 -3.44 10.90 -0.96
C VAL A 126 -3.29 12.25 -1.64
N ASP A 127 -4.29 13.12 -1.47
CA ASP A 127 -4.24 14.46 -2.05
C ASP A 127 -3.08 15.26 -1.42
N PRO A 128 -2.35 16.11 -2.16
CA PRO A 128 -1.13 16.78 -1.68
C PRO A 128 -1.27 17.48 -0.32
N ALA A 129 -2.44 18.05 -0.04
CA ALA A 129 -2.75 18.72 1.23
C ALA A 129 -2.66 17.81 2.47
N TYR A 130 -2.78 16.49 2.29
CA TYR A 130 -2.79 15.49 3.36
C TYR A 130 -1.50 14.67 3.43
N VAL A 131 -0.59 14.77 2.45
CA VAL A 131 0.59 13.89 2.35
C VAL A 131 1.46 13.94 3.61
N THR A 132 1.80 15.14 4.09
CA THR A 132 2.63 15.30 5.29
C THR A 132 2.00 14.65 6.51
N GLN A 133 0.71 14.89 6.74
CA GLN A 133 -0.03 14.34 7.87
C GLN A 133 -0.16 12.81 7.77
N ALA A 134 -0.49 12.30 6.58
CA ALA A 134 -0.58 10.87 6.33
C ALA A 134 0.74 10.14 6.60
N VAL A 135 1.87 10.69 6.12
CA VAL A 135 3.21 10.14 6.36
C VAL A 135 3.56 10.17 7.85
N GLN A 136 3.31 11.28 8.54
CA GLN A 136 3.56 11.39 9.98
C GLN A 136 2.73 10.39 10.79
N PHE A 137 1.45 10.25 10.47
CA PHE A 137 0.56 9.28 11.09
C PHE A 137 1.07 7.85 10.87
N VAL A 138 1.36 7.45 9.63
CA VAL A 138 1.79 6.07 9.35
C VAL A 138 3.13 5.75 10.02
N ARG A 139 4.05 6.71 10.08
CA ARG A 139 5.34 6.53 10.79
C ARG A 139 5.19 6.44 12.30
N SER A 140 4.12 7.00 12.89
CA SER A 140 3.85 6.90 14.33
C SER A 140 3.17 5.59 14.73
N LEU A 141 2.76 4.75 13.77
CA LEU A 141 2.21 3.43 14.03
C LEU A 141 3.35 2.43 14.33
N ASP A 142 3.16 1.63 15.39
CA ASP A 142 4.09 0.59 15.85
C ASP A 142 3.85 -0.80 15.23
#